data_AF-A0A2V5JZH4-F1
#
_entry.id   AF-A0A2V5JZH4-F1
#
_cell.length_a   1.000
_cell.length_b   1.000
_cell.length_c   1.000
_cell.angle_alpha   90.00
_cell.angle_beta   90.00
_cell.angle_gamma   90.00
#
_symmetry.space_group_name_H-M   'P 1'
#
loop_
_entity.id
_entity.type
_entity.pdbx_description
1 polymer ?
#
loop_
_entity_poly.entity_id
_entity_poly.type
_entity_poly.pdbx_seq_one_letter_code
_entity_poly.pdbx_strand_id
1 'polypeptide(L)'
;MAYYPIPFRDRFHPGPGPFPDHVLRLIHDLSTGIVVTDPNRPDNPIVYVNEGFTTMTGFRADEVIGCNCRFLQGPGSDMNTVALMRDLLRSRIPFTVELLNYRKDGAPLPVRLFVIPIFDPSGRLLYYAGIHHALSARPELPEP
;
A
#
# COMPACT_ATOMS: atom_id res chain seq x y z
N MET A 1 -7.37 -25.52 7.69
CA MET A 1 -6.95 -25.32 6.29
C MET A 1 -6.18 -24.01 6.23
N ALA A 2 -4.86 -24.07 6.06
CA ALA A 2 -4.04 -22.87 5.91
C ALA A 2 -4.20 -22.35 4.48
N TYR A 3 -4.77 -21.15 4.33
CA TYR A 3 -4.86 -20.46 3.05
C TYR A 3 -3.46 -19.98 2.69
N TYR A 4 -2.70 -20.79 1.95
CA TYR A 4 -1.44 -20.36 1.37
C TYR A 4 -1.75 -19.31 0.31
N PRO A 5 -1.20 -18.08 0.41
CA PRO A 5 -1.35 -17.10 -0.66
C PRO A 5 -0.71 -17.67 -1.92
N ILE A 6 -1.49 -17.77 -3.00
CA ILE A 6 -0.99 -18.06 -4.36
C ILE A 6 0.24 -17.16 -4.63
N PRO A 7 1.38 -17.69 -5.09
CA PRO A 7 2.59 -16.92 -5.38
C PRO A 7 2.27 -15.71 -6.27
N PHE A 8 2.91 -14.56 -6.01
CA PHE A 8 2.67 -13.32 -6.76
C PHE A 8 2.76 -13.50 -8.29
N ARG A 9 3.64 -14.40 -8.74
CA ARG A 9 3.80 -14.80 -10.15
C ARG A 9 2.51 -15.26 -10.83
N ASP A 10 1.62 -15.90 -10.09
CA ASP A 10 0.44 -16.55 -10.67
C ASP A 10 -0.82 -15.64 -10.62
N ARG A 11 -0.71 -14.40 -10.12
CA ARG A 11 -1.85 -13.50 -9.90
C ARG A 11 -2.11 -12.46 -11.00
N PHE A 12 -1.16 -12.22 -11.90
CA PHE A 12 -1.25 -11.17 -12.92
C PHE A 12 -0.80 -11.67 -14.29
N HIS A 13 -1.73 -12.22 -15.07
CA HIS A 13 -1.48 -12.56 -16.49
C HIS A 13 -2.59 -12.04 -17.42
N PRO A 14 -2.40 -10.86 -18.04
CA PRO A 14 -3.04 -10.52 -19.30
C PRO A 14 -1.95 -10.28 -20.36
N GLY A 15 -1.23 -11.32 -20.81
CA GLY A 15 -0.17 -11.18 -21.82
C GLY A 15 0.71 -12.42 -22.01
N PRO A 16 1.48 -12.51 -23.11
CA PRO A 16 2.23 -13.71 -23.46
C PRO A 16 3.49 -13.82 -22.57
N GLY A 17 3.49 -14.82 -21.70
CA GLY A 17 4.66 -15.23 -20.92
C GLY A 17 4.79 -14.58 -19.53
N PRO A 18 5.58 -15.20 -18.63
CA PRO A 18 5.86 -14.62 -17.32
C PRO A 18 6.67 -13.34 -17.44
N PHE A 19 6.30 -12.33 -16.64
CA PHE A 19 7.16 -11.17 -16.41
C PHE A 19 8.58 -11.66 -16.06
N PRO A 20 9.64 -11.08 -16.65
CA PRO A 20 10.98 -11.57 -16.37
C PRO A 20 11.30 -11.46 -14.89
N ASP A 21 11.83 -12.53 -14.31
CA ASP A 21 12.07 -12.65 -12.87
C ASP A 21 12.90 -11.52 -12.27
N HIS A 22 13.84 -10.99 -13.05
CA HIS A 22 14.68 -9.87 -12.64
C HIS A 22 13.90 -8.56 -12.47
N VAL A 23 12.82 -8.36 -13.23
CA VAL A 23 11.91 -7.20 -13.06
C VAL A 23 11.08 -7.34 -11.79
N LEU A 24 10.59 -8.55 -11.50
CA LEU A 24 9.85 -8.83 -10.26
C LEU A 24 10.73 -8.64 -9.02
N ARG A 25 12.00 -9.07 -9.07
CA ARG A 25 12.97 -8.80 -8.01
C ARG A 25 13.26 -7.32 -7.86
N LEU A 26 13.45 -6.58 -8.95
CA LEU A 26 13.67 -5.13 -8.88
C LEU A 26 12.53 -4.43 -8.13
N ILE A 27 11.28 -4.75 -8.45
CA ILE A 27 10.09 -4.18 -7.79
C ILE A 27 10.02 -4.58 -6.30
N HIS A 28 10.46 -5.80 -5.97
CA HIS A 28 10.54 -6.29 -4.61
C HIS A 28 11.58 -5.52 -3.77
N ASP A 29 12.73 -5.22 -4.37
CA ASP A 29 13.89 -4.58 -3.73
C ASP A 29 13.78 -3.04 -3.66
N LEU A 30 12.74 -2.45 -4.26
CA LEU A 30 12.48 -1.02 -4.11
C LEU A 30 12.23 -0.69 -2.64
N SER A 31 12.86 0.39 -2.16
CA SER A 31 12.61 0.96 -0.83
C SER A 31 11.19 1.53 -0.68
N THR A 32 10.43 1.61 -1.77
CA THR A 32 9.01 1.96 -1.81
C THR A 32 8.16 0.80 -1.33
N GLY A 33 7.24 1.06 -0.39
CA GLY A 33 6.28 0.06 0.04
C GLY A 33 5.14 -0.10 -0.95
N ILE A 34 4.81 -1.34 -1.30
CA ILE A 34 3.68 -1.67 -2.15
C ILE A 34 2.71 -2.52 -1.33
N VAL A 35 1.44 -2.13 -1.34
CA VAL A 35 0.33 -2.83 -0.68
C VAL A 35 -0.77 -3.05 -1.71
N VAL A 36 -1.41 -4.22 -1.70
CA VAL A 36 -2.66 -4.45 -2.44
C VAL A 36 -3.76 -4.79 -1.46
N THR A 37 -4.93 -4.15 -1.59
CA THR A 37 -6.11 -4.39 -0.75
C THR A 37 -7.30 -4.85 -1.59
N ASP A 38 -8.20 -5.61 -0.99
CA ASP A 38 -9.40 -6.13 -1.64
C ASP A 38 -10.68 -5.45 -1.13
N PRO A 39 -11.22 -4.45 -1.85
CA PRO A 39 -12.42 -3.72 -1.44
C PRO A 39 -13.70 -4.55 -1.53
N ASN A 40 -13.66 -5.75 -2.13
CA ASN A 40 -14.80 -6.66 -2.22
C ASN A 40 -14.92 -7.55 -0.96
N ARG A 41 -13.97 -7.46 -0.04
CA ARG A 41 -14.02 -8.11 1.28
C ARG A 41 -14.35 -7.10 2.38
N PRO A 42 -14.99 -7.54 3.48
CA PRO A 42 -15.28 -6.66 4.61
C PRO A 42 -14.01 -5.94 5.07
N ASP A 43 -14.13 -4.62 5.22
CA ASP A 43 -13.07 -3.73 5.71
C ASP A 43 -11.87 -3.47 4.77
N ASN A 44 -11.96 -3.83 3.48
CA ASN A 44 -10.90 -3.62 2.48
C ASN A 44 -9.51 -4.11 2.98
N PRO A 45 -9.37 -5.41 3.29
CA PRO A 45 -8.16 -5.95 3.89
C PRO A 45 -6.99 -6.01 2.91
N ILE A 46 -5.78 -5.94 3.44
CA ILE A 46 -4.54 -6.20 2.71
C ILE A 46 -4.50 -7.67 2.27
N VAL A 47 -4.21 -7.89 0.98
CA VAL A 47 -4.06 -9.22 0.38
C VAL A 47 -2.65 -9.48 -0.16
N TYR A 48 -1.79 -8.45 -0.15
CA TYR A 48 -0.37 -8.52 -0.51
C TYR A 48 0.39 -7.29 0.02
N VAL A 49 1.65 -7.51 0.40
CA VAL A 49 2.67 -6.47 0.63
C VAL A 49 4.02 -6.91 0.05
N ASN A 50 4.86 -5.98 -0.40
CA ASN A 50 6.26 -6.29 -0.78
C ASN A 50 7.22 -6.16 0.41
N GLU A 51 8.49 -6.56 0.23
CA GLU A 51 9.54 -6.39 1.25
C GLU A 51 9.78 -4.92 1.58
N GLY A 52 9.77 -4.02 0.58
CA GLY A 52 9.88 -2.58 0.80
C GLY A 52 8.89 -2.04 1.85
N PHE A 53 7.64 -2.51 1.84
CA PHE A 53 6.64 -2.15 2.85
C PHE A 53 7.03 -2.67 4.24
N THR A 54 7.45 -3.94 4.33
CA THR A 54 7.81 -4.56 5.60
C THR A 54 9.03 -3.89 6.23
N THR A 55 10.05 -3.58 5.44
CA THR A 55 11.27 -2.89 5.87
C THR A 55 10.98 -1.44 6.29
N MET A 56 10.16 -0.73 5.52
CA MET A 56 9.80 0.66 5.80
C MET A 56 8.92 0.81 7.06
N THR A 57 8.02 -0.13 7.33
CA THR A 57 7.06 -0.01 8.43
C THR A 57 7.45 -0.81 9.68
N GLY A 58 8.31 -1.82 9.53
CA GLY A 58 8.69 -2.76 10.59
C GLY A 58 7.67 -3.87 10.85
N PHE A 59 6.56 -3.91 10.10
CA PHE A 59 5.57 -5.00 10.19
C PHE A 59 5.91 -6.13 9.23
N ARG A 60 5.72 -7.37 9.67
CA ARG A 60 5.86 -8.54 8.79
C ARG A 60 4.59 -8.74 7.98
N ALA A 61 4.73 -9.39 6.81
CA ALA A 61 3.59 -9.68 5.94
C ALA A 61 2.50 -10.51 6.65
N ASP A 62 2.88 -11.52 7.45
CA ASP A 62 1.96 -12.38 8.19
C ASP A 62 1.16 -11.64 9.29
N GLU A 63 1.65 -10.49 9.76
CA GLU A 63 0.97 -9.67 10.76
C GLU A 63 -0.10 -8.75 10.14
N VAL A 64 0.06 -8.39 8.86
CA VAL A 64 -0.75 -7.34 8.21
C VAL A 64 -1.71 -7.88 7.17
N ILE A 65 -1.46 -9.07 6.61
CA ILE A 65 -2.38 -9.71 5.67
C ILE A 65 -3.71 -9.99 6.36
N GLY A 66 -4.80 -9.51 5.76
CA GLY A 66 -6.14 -9.56 6.35
C GLY A 66 -6.54 -8.33 7.17
N CYS A 67 -5.60 -7.43 7.48
CA CYS A 67 -5.86 -6.19 8.21
C CYS A 67 -6.13 -5.03 7.25
N ASN A 68 -6.87 -4.02 7.69
CA ASN A 68 -6.95 -2.74 6.98
C ASN A 68 -5.73 -1.87 7.28
N CYS A 69 -5.22 -1.13 6.29
CA CYS A 69 -4.01 -0.29 6.43
C CYS A 69 -4.10 0.80 7.52
N ARG A 70 -5.27 1.09 8.08
CA ARG A 70 -5.44 2.11 9.14
C ARG A 70 -4.61 1.85 10.41
N PHE A 71 -4.08 0.65 10.62
CA PHE A 71 -3.15 0.39 11.74
C PHE A 71 -1.87 1.23 11.65
N LEU A 72 -1.54 1.78 10.47
CA LEU A 72 -0.42 2.71 10.30
C LEU A 72 -0.74 4.13 10.80
N GLN A 73 -2.01 4.45 11.07
CA GLN A 73 -2.42 5.76 11.58
C GLN A 73 -2.14 5.85 13.09
N GLY A 74 -1.86 7.06 13.58
CA GLY A 74 -1.55 7.30 14.99
C GLY A 74 -1.86 8.73 15.43
N PRO A 75 -1.34 9.17 16.58
CA PRO A 75 -1.78 10.41 17.24
C PRO A 75 -1.65 11.70 16.40
N GLY A 76 -0.66 11.76 15.50
CA GLY A 76 -0.41 12.91 14.63
C GLY A 76 -0.94 12.75 13.21
N SER A 77 -1.68 11.69 12.90
CA SER A 77 -2.30 11.52 11.59
C SER A 77 -3.44 12.53 11.39
N ASP A 78 -3.43 13.25 10.26
CA ASP A 78 -4.51 14.19 9.94
C ASP A 78 -5.80 13.44 9.53
N MET A 79 -6.80 13.51 10.40
CA MET A 79 -8.08 12.85 10.18
C MET A 79 -8.88 13.45 9.02
N ASN A 80 -8.63 14.71 8.63
CA ASN A 80 -9.23 15.28 7.43
C ASN A 80 -8.68 14.62 6.17
N THR A 81 -7.37 14.39 6.12
CA THR A 81 -6.74 13.62 5.04
C THR A 81 -7.27 12.18 5.01
N VAL A 82 -7.44 11.53 6.16
CA VAL A 82 -8.04 10.18 6.24
C VAL A 82 -9.48 10.17 5.71
N ALA A 83 -10.28 11.19 6.05
CA ALA A 83 -11.63 11.33 5.52
C ALA A 83 -11.63 11.55 4.00
N LEU A 84 -10.78 12.45 3.50
CA LEU A 84 -10.59 12.70 2.07
C LEU A 84 -10.20 11.42 1.33
N MET A 85 -9.27 10.62 1.85
CA MET A 85 -8.89 9.34 1.25
C MET A 85 -10.08 8.38 1.14
N ARG A 86 -10.95 8.33 2.16
CA ARG A 86 -12.16 7.49 2.13
C ARG A 86 -13.08 7.92 0.99
N ASP A 87 -13.15 9.20 0.69
CA ASP A 87 -13.98 9.76 -0.38
C ASP A 87 -13.36 9.50 -1.76
N LEU A 88 -12.04 9.69 -1.90
CA LEU A 88 -11.28 9.39 -3.11
C LEU A 88 -11.27 7.89 -3.45
N LEU A 89 -11.29 7.01 -2.46
CA LEU A 89 -11.48 5.58 -2.72
C LEU A 89 -12.84 5.33 -3.38
N ARG A 90 -13.91 5.99 -2.91
CA ARG A 90 -15.27 5.81 -3.48
C ARG A 90 -15.38 6.31 -4.92
N SER A 91 -14.60 7.31 -5.32
CA SER A 91 -14.60 7.80 -6.72
C SER A 91 -13.89 6.86 -7.70
N ARG A 92 -13.13 5.87 -7.21
CA ARG A 92 -12.45 4.85 -8.03
C ARG A 92 -11.56 5.46 -9.13
N ILE A 93 -10.88 6.55 -8.81
CA ILE A 93 -9.84 7.15 -9.65
C ILE A 93 -8.50 7.12 -8.91
N PRO A 94 -7.35 7.20 -9.63
CA PRO A 94 -6.05 7.33 -8.99
C PRO A 94 -5.95 8.64 -8.19
N PHE A 95 -5.26 8.60 -7.05
CA PHE A 95 -5.01 9.80 -6.24
C PHE A 95 -3.72 9.69 -5.44
N THR A 96 -3.16 10.85 -5.09
CA THR A 96 -1.98 10.96 -4.22
C THR A 96 -2.31 11.80 -3.00
N VAL A 97 -1.85 11.37 -1.83
CA VAL A 97 -1.93 12.12 -0.58
C VAL A 97 -0.60 12.05 0.17
N GLU A 98 -0.35 13.01 1.03
CA GLU A 98 0.72 12.92 2.04
C GLU A 98 0.08 12.77 3.40
N LEU A 99 0.58 11.85 4.21
CA LEU A 99 0.07 11.59 5.55
C LEU A 99 1.17 11.13 6.49
N LEU A 100 1.00 11.45 7.77
CA LEU A 100 1.83 10.91 8.82
C LEU A 100 1.31 9.53 9.24
N ASN A 101 2.10 8.50 8.96
CA ASN A 101 1.92 7.15 9.47
C ASN A 101 2.91 6.89 10.62
N TYR A 102 2.79 5.71 11.22
CA TYR A 102 3.65 5.24 12.30
C TYR A 102 4.15 3.83 11.99
N ARG A 103 5.43 3.62 12.29
CA ARG A 103 6.08 2.31 12.24
C ARG A 103 5.59 1.44 13.41
N LYS A 104 5.91 0.14 13.35
CA LYS A 104 5.57 -0.83 14.40
C LYS A 104 6.11 -0.45 15.79
N ASP A 105 7.28 0.18 15.83
CA ASP A 105 7.91 0.69 17.05
C ASP A 105 7.33 2.03 17.54
N GLY A 106 6.34 2.59 16.82
CA GLY A 106 5.72 3.87 17.12
C GLY A 106 6.48 5.08 16.58
N ALA A 107 7.58 4.90 15.84
CA ALA A 107 8.29 6.02 15.24
C ALA A 107 7.46 6.67 14.12
N PRO A 108 7.43 8.02 14.02
CA PRO A 108 6.72 8.71 12.94
C PRO A 108 7.31 8.39 11.56
N LEU A 109 6.44 8.24 10.58
CA LEU A 109 6.76 7.92 9.20
C LEU A 109 5.92 8.80 8.26
N PRO A 110 6.43 9.96 7.84
CA PRO A 110 5.80 10.75 6.79
C PRO A 110 5.84 9.99 5.46
N VAL A 111 4.68 9.80 4.83
CA VAL A 111 4.55 9.04 3.59
C VAL A 111 3.82 9.87 2.56
N ARG A 112 4.33 9.87 1.32
CA ARG A 112 3.53 10.17 0.13
C ARG A 112 2.94 8.85 -0.38
N LEU A 113 1.63 8.75 -0.36
CA LEU A 113 0.86 7.58 -0.74
C LEU A 113 0.17 7.83 -2.08
N PHE A 114 0.50 7.04 -3.09
CA PHE A 114 -0.23 6.97 -4.36
C PHE A 114 -1.12 5.74 -4.38
N VAL A 115 -2.40 5.91 -4.69
CA VAL A 115 -3.40 4.82 -4.72
C VAL A 115 -3.98 4.71 -6.11
N ILE A 116 -4.07 3.49 -6.65
CA ILE A 116 -4.62 3.19 -7.96
C ILE A 116 -5.66 2.06 -7.85
N PRO A 117 -6.88 2.24 -8.38
CA PRO A 117 -7.85 1.15 -8.51
C PRO A 117 -7.42 0.18 -9.63
N ILE A 118 -7.56 -1.11 -9.38
CA ILE A 118 -7.29 -2.18 -10.33
C ILE A 118 -8.62 -2.80 -10.74
N PHE A 119 -8.91 -2.81 -12.05
CA PHE A 119 -10.15 -3.34 -12.60
C PHE A 119 -9.90 -4.60 -13.42
N ASP A 120 -10.92 -5.45 -13.53
CA ASP A 120 -10.96 -6.50 -14.54
C ASP A 120 -11.36 -5.94 -15.92
N PRO A 121 -11.26 -6.73 -17.02
CA PRO A 121 -11.62 -6.27 -18.36
C PRO A 121 -13.08 -5.83 -18.52
N SER A 122 -13.97 -6.20 -17.59
CA SER A 122 -15.37 -5.76 -17.59
C SER A 122 -15.60 -4.43 -16.86
N GLY A 123 -14.54 -3.84 -16.29
CA GLY A 123 -14.60 -2.61 -15.52
C GLY A 123 -15.01 -2.81 -14.06
N ARG A 124 -15.08 -4.05 -13.56
CA ARG A 124 -15.35 -4.32 -12.14
C ARG A 124 -14.07 -4.10 -11.33
N LEU A 125 -14.19 -3.36 -10.24
CA LEU A 125 -13.10 -3.10 -9.31
C LEU A 125 -12.67 -4.40 -8.60
N LEU A 126 -11.42 -4.82 -8.81
CA LEU A 126 -10.84 -5.98 -8.15
C LEU A 126 -10.11 -5.60 -6.87
N TYR A 127 -9.21 -4.61 -6.94
CA TYR A 127 -8.29 -4.26 -5.86
C TYR A 127 -7.97 -2.77 -5.86
N TYR A 128 -7.30 -2.31 -4.80
CA TYR A 128 -6.48 -1.09 -4.84
C TYR A 128 -5.01 -1.45 -4.65
N ALA A 129 -4.13 -0.80 -5.39
CA ALA A 129 -2.70 -0.77 -5.11
C ALA A 129 -2.33 0.55 -4.41
N GLY A 130 -1.68 0.45 -3.26
CA GLY A 130 -1.09 1.58 -2.54
C GLY A 130 0.43 1.54 -2.63
N ILE A 131 1.02 2.66 -3.07
CA ILE A 131 2.46 2.84 -3.24
C ILE A 131 2.91 3.91 -2.26
N HIS A 132 3.65 3.48 -1.26
CA HIS A 132 4.11 4.26 -0.12
C HIS A 132 5.56 4.68 -0.33
N HIS A 133 5.79 5.97 -0.50
CA HIS A 133 7.12 6.56 -0.53
C HIS A 133 7.38 7.29 0.78
N ALA A 134 8.34 6.81 1.57
CA ALA A 134 8.78 7.51 2.76
C ALA A 134 9.42 8.84 2.35
N LEU A 135 8.94 9.94 2.93
CA LEU A 135 9.55 11.24 2.76
C LEU A 135 10.73 11.31 3.73
N SER A 136 11.90 11.74 3.25
CA SER A 136 12.97 12.15 4.16
C SER A 136 12.44 13.28 5.04
N ALA A 137 12.90 13.35 6.29
CA ALA A 137 12.63 14.50 7.13
C ALA A 137 12.95 15.75 6.31
N ARG A 138 11.94 16.59 6.08
CA ARG A 138 12.15 17.87 5.42
C ARG A 138 13.23 18.55 6.26
N PRO A 139 14.38 19.00 5.72
CA PRO A 139 15.23 19.87 6.49
C PRO A 139 14.33 21.03 6.92
N GLU A 140 14.25 21.27 8.23
CA GLU A 140 13.61 22.47 8.76
C GLU A 140 14.20 23.63 7.96
N LEU A 141 13.37 24.27 7.13
CA LEU A 141 13.76 25.57 6.62
C LEU A 141 13.92 26.44 7.86
N PRO A 142 15.07 27.08 8.09
CA PRO A 142 15.19 28.01 9.20
C PRO A 142 14.04 29.01 9.08
N GLU A 143 13.29 29.19 10.17
CA GLU A 143 12.25 30.20 10.21
C GLU A 143 12.86 31.58 9.87
N PRO A 144 12.10 32.44 9.16
CA PRO A 144 12.62 33.71 8.62
C PRO A 144 13.14 34.69 9.68
#